data_AF-A0A225EAK9-F1
#
_entry.id   AF-A0A225EAK9-F1
#
_cell.length_a   1.000
_cell.length_b   1.000
_cell.length_c   1.000
_cell.angle_alpha   90.00
_cell.angle_beta   90.00
_cell.angle_gamma   90.00
#
_symmetry.space_group_name_H-M   'P 1'
#
loop_
_entity.id
_entity.type
_entity.pdbx_description
1 polymer ?
#
loop_
_entity_poly.entity_id
_entity_poly.type
_entity_poly.pdbx_seq_one_letter_code
_entity_poly.pdbx_strand_id
1 'polypeptide(L)'
;MFRCVYHMTGNTHDAEELTQETFLRAMNSWPKFEAGPNPRAWVLRIARNAYTDLYRRKQKVRFVSLPEHPTFAAADATHAAELADESALVRAVLGN
;
A
#
# COMPACT_ATOMS: atom_id res chain seq x y z
N MET A 1 8.18 19.14 15.53
CA MET A 1 8.09 18.25 14.35
C MET A 1 6.64 17.91 14.05
N PHE A 2 5.96 17.18 14.94
CA PHE A 2 4.55 16.76 14.77
C PHE A 2 3.61 17.87 14.31
N ARG A 3 3.59 19.03 14.96
CA ARG A 3 2.74 20.16 14.55
C ARG A 3 2.96 20.61 13.10
N CYS A 4 4.21 20.59 12.62
CA CYS A 4 4.52 20.97 11.25
C CYS A 4 3.98 19.95 10.24
N VAL A 5 4.15 18.66 10.50
CA VAL A 5 3.62 17.61 9.62
C VAL A 5 2.10 17.51 9.69
N TYR A 6 1.50 17.76 10.85
CA TYR A 6 0.05 17.83 11.00
C TYR A 6 -0.57 18.94 10.13
N HIS A 7 0.06 20.11 10.07
CA HIS A 7 -0.37 21.17 9.14
C HIS A 7 -0.19 20.80 7.66
N MET A 8 0.70 19.85 7.32
CA MET A 8 0.87 19.36 5.95
C MET A 8 -0.13 18.25 5.59
N THR A 9 -0.48 17.37 6.54
CA THR A 9 -1.33 16.20 6.29
C THR A 9 -2.82 16.45 6.54
N GLY A 10 -3.17 17.33 7.47
CA GLY A 10 -4.58 17.59 7.86
C GLY A 10 -5.25 16.45 8.63
N ASN A 11 -4.51 15.38 8.96
CA ASN A 11 -4.99 14.20 9.68
C ASN A 11 -3.91 13.72 10.66
N THR A 12 -4.35 13.33 11.86
CA THR A 12 -3.51 12.81 12.94
C THR A 12 -2.75 11.54 12.54
N HIS A 13 -3.43 10.55 11.95
CA HIS A 13 -2.80 9.26 11.60
C HIS A 13 -1.63 9.46 10.62
N ASP A 14 -1.87 10.25 9.56
CA ASP A 14 -0.84 10.56 8.58
C ASP A 14 0.30 11.39 9.17
N ALA A 15 -0.01 12.26 10.14
CA ALA A 15 1.01 13.05 10.83
C ALA A 15 1.91 12.17 11.71
N GLU A 16 1.35 11.15 12.36
CA GLU A 16 2.09 10.16 13.16
C GLU A 16 3.01 9.32 12.26
N GLU A 17 2.45 8.75 11.18
CA GLU A 17 3.21 7.96 10.20
C GLU A 17 4.35 8.79 9.59
N LEU A 18 4.05 10.01 9.14
CA LEU A 18 5.06 10.90 8.56
C LEU A 18 6.12 11.34 9.59
N THR A 19 5.75 11.51 10.86
CA THR A 19 6.71 11.80 11.93
C THR A 19 7.67 10.65 12.12
N GLN A 20 7.17 9.42 12.21
CA GLN A 20 8.00 8.22 12.37
C GLN A 20 8.96 8.06 11.19
N GLU A 21 8.43 8.07 9.96
CA GLU A 21 9.22 7.92 8.74
C GLU A 21 10.32 8.99 8.63
N THR A 22 10.02 10.23 9.01
CA THR A 22 11.02 11.31 9.00
C THR A 22 12.17 11.01 9.96
N PHE A 23 11.87 10.60 11.19
CA PHE A 23 12.91 10.31 12.18
C PHE A 23 13.73 9.08 11.79
N LEU A 24 13.11 8.03 11.23
CA LEU A 24 13.81 6.88 10.69
C LEU A 24 14.79 7.27 9.58
N ARG A 25 14.35 8.07 8.59
CA ARG A 25 15.22 8.58 7.52
C ARG A 25 16.34 9.47 8.06
N ALA A 26 16.04 10.32 9.04
CA ALA A 26 17.02 11.20 9.67
C ALA A 26 18.09 10.38 10.42
N MET A 27 17.70 9.39 11.22
CA MET A 27 18.64 8.51 11.93
C MET A 27 19.53 7.73 10.95
N ASN A 28 18.94 7.16 9.90
CA ASN A 28 19.71 6.43 8.87
C ASN A 28 20.67 7.33 8.08
N SER A 29 20.32 8.61 7.93
CA SER A 29 21.15 9.59 7.21
C SER A 29 22.10 10.36 8.12
N TRP A 30 22.01 10.17 9.44
CA TRP A 30 22.78 10.89 10.45
C TRP A 30 24.30 10.78 10.24
N PRO A 31 24.88 9.61 9.88
CA PRO A 31 26.32 9.53 9.64
C PRO A 31 26.83 10.39 8.48
N LYS A 32 25.93 10.75 7.54
CA LYS A 32 26.22 11.60 6.36
C LYS A 32 25.86 13.06 6.59
N PHE A 33 25.26 13.38 7.74
CA PHE A 33 24.97 14.75 8.10
C PHE A 33 26.28 15.44 8.45
N GLU A 34 26.87 16.12 7.47
CA GLU A 34 27.86 17.14 7.78
C GLU A 34 27.19 18.17 8.67
N ALA A 35 27.81 18.46 9.82
CA ALA A 35 27.29 19.36 10.84
C ALA A 35 27.13 20.79 10.28
N GLY A 36 26.05 20.99 9.52
CA GLY A 36 25.65 22.28 9.02
C GLY A 36 25.00 23.11 10.14
N PRO A 37 24.79 24.41 9.90
CA PRO A 37 24.38 25.35 10.95
C PRO A 37 22.95 25.12 11.49
N ASN A 38 22.14 24.25 10.88
CA ASN A 38 20.75 24.06 11.29
C ASN A 38 20.23 22.62 11.09
N PRO A 39 20.42 21.72 12.07
CA PRO A 39 19.91 20.34 12.02
C PRO A 39 18.38 20.28 11.96
N ARG A 40 17.68 21.27 12.55
CA ARG A 40 16.20 21.34 12.49
C ARG A 40 15.72 21.56 11.06
N ALA A 41 16.34 22.47 10.31
CA ALA A 41 16.00 22.72 8.91
C ALA A 41 16.27 21.48 8.03
N TRP A 42 17.34 20.74 8.34
CA TRP A 42 17.66 19.48 7.65
C TRP A 42 16.58 18.41 7.88
N VAL A 43 16.15 18.18 9.13
CA VAL A 43 15.06 17.24 9.44
C VAL A 43 13.74 17.67 8.78
N LEU A 44 13.42 18.97 8.78
CA LEU A 44 12.21 19.48 8.09
C LEU A 44 12.26 19.27 6.56
N ARG A 45 13.45 19.27 5.96
CA ARG A 45 13.61 18.91 4.54
C ARG A 45 13.31 17.44 4.29
N ILE A 46 13.80 16.54 5.16
CA ILE A 46 13.48 15.11 5.11
C ILE A 46 11.96 14.90 5.23
N ALA A 47 11.32 15.61 6.17
CA ALA A 47 9.88 15.58 6.35
C ALA A 47 9.10 15.92 5.07
N ARG A 48 9.51 16.99 4.39
CA ARG A 48 8.86 17.45 3.15
C ARG A 48 9.01 16.43 2.01
N ASN A 49 10.17 15.79 1.92
CA ASN A 49 10.40 14.73 0.94
C ASN A 49 9.53 13.51 1.23
N ALA A 50 9.49 13.06 2.49
CA ALA A 50 8.63 11.95 2.92
C ALA A 50 7.13 12.25 2.72
N TYR A 51 6.69 13.50 2.95
CA TYR A 51 5.33 13.94 2.67
C TYR A 51 4.99 13.83 1.17
N THR A 52 5.93 14.21 0.31
CA THR A 52 5.73 14.11 -1.15
C THR A 52 5.54 12.65 -1.57
N ASP A 53 6.30 11.72 -0.98
CA ASP A 53 6.13 10.29 -1.21
C ASP A 53 4.76 9.79 -0.73
N LEU A 54 4.35 10.18 0.49
CA LEU A 54 3.04 9.84 1.07
C LEU A 54 1.89 10.34 0.17
N TYR A 55 1.95 11.60 -0.26
CA TYR A 55 0.96 12.20 -1.14
C TYR A 55 0.83 11.47 -2.48
N ARG A 56 1.98 11.14 -3.11
CA ARG A 56 2.00 10.36 -4.37
C ARG A 56 1.43 8.95 -4.19
N ARG A 57 1.68 8.29 -3.06
CA ARG A 57 1.11 6.96 -2.76
C ARG A 57 -0.40 7.04 -2.62
N LYS A 58 -0.92 8.04 -1.89
CA LYS A 58 -2.35 8.24 -1.71
C LYS A 58 -3.10 8.50 -3.01
N GLN A 59 -2.52 9.27 -3.93
CA GLN A 59 -3.12 9.49 -5.25
C GLN A 59 -3.21 8.23 -6.12
N LYS A 60 -2.34 7.23 -5.90
CA LYS A 60 -2.35 5.98 -6.66
C LYS A 60 -3.41 4.98 -6.18
N VAL A 61 -3.93 5.13 -4.96
CA VAL A 61 -4.98 4.27 -4.44
C VAL A 61 -6.30 4.67 -5.09
N ARG A 62 -6.64 4.02 -6.20
CA ARG A 62 -7.97 4.13 -6.81
C ARG A 62 -8.91 3.18 -6.09
N PHE A 63 -9.84 3.73 -5.33
CA PHE A 63 -10.96 2.93 -4.82
C PHE A 63 -11.78 2.44 -6.01
N VAL A 64 -11.79 1.13 -6.21
CA VAL A 64 -12.69 0.46 -7.14
C VAL A 64 -13.84 -0.08 -6.30
N SER A 65 -15.06 0.34 -6.63
CA SER A 65 -16.24 -0.24 -6.01
C SER A 65 -16.28 -1.72 -6.31
N LEU A 66 -16.43 -2.53 -5.27
CA LEU A 66 -16.75 -3.94 -5.43
C LEU A 66 -18.15 -4.02 -6.04
N PRO A 67 -18.39 -4.91 -7.03
CA PRO A 67 -19.73 -5.17 -7.52
C PRO A 67 -20.65 -5.55 -6.36
N GLU A 68 -21.85 -4.98 -6.33
CA GLU A 68 -22.89 -5.24 -5.31
C GLU A 68 -23.30 -6.72 -5.26
N HIS A 69 -23.25 -7.39 -6.41
CA HIS A 69 -23.35 -8.82 -6.57
C HIS A 69 -22.00 -9.32 -7.08
N PRO A 70 -21.21 -10.03 -6.27
CA PRO A 70 -20.09 -10.78 -6.82
C PRO A 70 -20.63 -11.75 -7.86
N THR A 71 -20.30 -11.51 -9.13
CA THR A 71 -20.61 -12.43 -10.22
C THR A 71 -19.74 -13.68 -10.05
N PHE A 72 -20.14 -14.57 -9.15
CA PHE A 72 -19.51 -15.88 -8.98
C PHE A 72 -19.79 -16.81 -10.17
N ALA A 73 -20.75 -16.44 -11.04
CA ALA A 73 -21.15 -17.23 -12.21
C ALA A 73 -19.98 -17.58 -13.14
N ALA A 74 -18.96 -16.73 -13.23
CA ALA A 74 -17.78 -17.03 -14.05
C ALA A 74 -16.86 -18.07 -13.42
N ALA A 75 -16.78 -18.15 -12.09
CA ALA A 75 -15.97 -19.15 -11.39
C ALA A 75 -16.70 -20.50 -11.29
N ASP A 76 -18.03 -20.47 -11.10
CA ASP A 76 -18.87 -21.67 -11.08
C ASP A 76 -18.89 -22.38 -12.44
N ALA A 77 -18.91 -21.64 -13.55
CA ALA A 77 -18.87 -22.24 -14.88
C ALA A 77 -17.55 -22.94 -15.17
N THR A 78 -16.41 -22.39 -14.75
CA THR A 78 -15.10 -23.02 -14.90
C THR A 78 -14.98 -24.26 -14.03
N HIS A 79 -15.40 -24.17 -12.75
CA HIS A 79 -15.31 -25.29 -11.82
C HIS A 79 -16.30 -26.42 -12.18
N ALA A 80 -17.50 -26.08 -12.66
CA ALA A 80 -18.46 -27.06 -13.18
C ALA A 80 -17.98 -27.72 -14.47
N ALA A 81 -17.30 -26.98 -15.36
CA ALA A 81 -16.70 -27.56 -16.56
C ALA A 81 -15.51 -28.49 -16.23
N GLU A 82 -14.69 -28.13 -15.25
CA GLU A 82 -13.55 -28.93 -14.78
C GLU A 82 -14.02 -30.23 -14.12
N LEU A 83 -15.05 -30.18 -13.27
CA LEU A 83 -15.67 -31.36 -12.66
C LEU A 83 -16.39 -32.26 -13.68
N ALA A 84 -16.99 -31.66 -14.72
CA ALA A 84 -17.63 -32.41 -15.79
C ALA A 84 -16.61 -33.20 -16.63
N ASP A 85 -15.48 -32.57 -16.98
CA ASP A 85 -14.38 -33.21 -17.71
C ASP A 85 -13.72 -34.33 -16.89
N GLU A 86 -13.48 -34.09 -15.60
CA GLU A 86 -12.93 -35.10 -14.69
C GLU A 86 -13.89 -36.30 -14.53
N SER A 87 -15.19 -36.05 -14.42
CA SER A 87 -16.21 -37.12 -14.34
C SER A 87 -16.33 -37.92 -15.65
N ALA A 88 -16.09 -37.29 -16.80
CA ALA A 88 -16.09 -37.95 -18.10
C ALA A 88 -14.87 -38.85 -18.27
N LEU A 89 -13.69 -38.39 -17.85
CA LEU A 89 -12.46 -39.19 -17.79
C LEU A 89 -12.61 -40.38 -16.84
N VAL A 90 -13.17 -40.16 -15.64
CA VAL A 90 -13.42 -41.24 -14.68
C VAL A 90 -14.39 -42.28 -15.24
N ARG A 91 -15.46 -41.86 -15.95
CA ARG A 91 -16.39 -42.78 -16.62
C ARG A 91 -15.76 -43.54 -17.79
N ALA A 92 -14.87 -42.90 -18.56
CA ALA A 92 -14.15 -43.53 -19.65
C ALA A 92 -13.12 -44.56 -19.16
N VAL A 93 -12.49 -44.30 -18.00
CA VAL A 93 -11.52 -45.20 -17.37
C VAL A 93 -12.21 -46.36 -16.61
N LEU A 94 -13.36 -46.10 -15.98
CA LEU A 94 -14.13 -47.11 -15.23
C LEU A 94 -15.17 -47.85 -16.09
N GLY A 95 -15.19 -47.62 -17.41
CA GLY A 95 -16.11 -48.24 -18.36
C GLY A 95 -15.81 -49.72 -18.63
N ASN A 96 -16.25 -50.59 -17.72
CA ASN A 96 -16.78 -51.93 -18.00
C ASN A 96 -18.10 -52.12 -17.22
#